data_AF-A0A3D0LSI8-F1
#
_entry.id   AF-A0A3D0LSI8-F1
#
_cell.length_a   1.000
_cell.length_b   1.000
_cell.length_c   1.000
_cell.angle_alpha   90.00
_cell.angle_beta   90.00
_cell.angle_gamma   90.00
#
_symmetry.space_group_name_H-M   'P 1'
#
loop_
_entity.id
_entity.type
_entity.pdbx_description
1 polymer ?
#
loop_
_entity_poly.entity_id
_entity_poly.type
_entity_poly.pdbx_seq_one_letter_code
_entity_poly.pdbx_strand_id
1 'polypeptide(L)' 'NGGRAASYREADGQRIMERDEIAVRAELGRGAAAATVWTCDFSHDYIRINAEYRS' A
#
# COMPACT_ATOMS: atom_id res chain seq x y z
N ASN A 1 -16.19 14.33 7.12
CA ASN A 1 -14.92 14.13 7.84
C ASN A 1 -14.41 12.73 7.53
N GLY A 2 -13.19 12.60 7.01
CA GLY A 2 -12.55 11.31 6.79
C GLY A 2 -12.03 10.71 8.10
N GLY A 3 -11.61 9.44 8.08
CA GLY A 3 -11.05 8.77 9.24
C GLY A 3 -10.99 7.26 9.07
N ARG A 4 -10.37 6.58 10.04
CA ARG A 4 -10.34 5.12 10.11
C ARG A 4 -11.77 4.60 10.33
N ALA A 5 -12.15 3.52 9.64
CA ALA A 5 -13.46 2.91 9.85
C ALA A 5 -13.63 2.52 11.33
N ALA A 6 -14.79 2.79 11.92
CA ALA A 6 -15.02 2.52 13.34
C ALA A 6 -14.89 1.02 13.71
N SER A 7 -15.19 0.15 12.75
CA SER A 7 -15.04 -1.31 12.86
C SER A 7 -13.61 -1.80 12.69
N TYR A 8 -12.68 -0.94 12.27
CA TYR A 8 -11.31 -1.35 12.01
C TYR A 8 -10.57 -1.69 13.29
N ARG A 9 -9.86 -2.82 13.26
CA ARG A 9 -8.95 -3.27 14.31
C ARG A 9 -7.56 -3.45 13.71
N GLU A 10 -6.53 -3.14 14.49
CA GLU A 10 -5.16 -3.19 14.00
C GLU A 10 -4.73 -4.62 13.59
N ALA A 11 -5.25 -5.62 14.27
CA ALA A 11 -5.05 -7.03 13.91
C ALA A 11 -5.62 -7.42 12.53
N ASP A 12 -6.66 -6.71 12.05
CA ASP A 12 -7.20 -6.96 10.71
C ASP A 12 -6.31 -6.34 9.63
N GLY A 13 -5.72 -5.16 9.90
CA GLY A 13 -4.71 -4.56 9.05
C GLY A 13 -3.46 -5.43 8.95
N GLN A 14 -2.94 -5.89 10.08
CA GLN A 14 -1.76 -6.75 10.12
C GLN A 14 -1.93 -8.04 9.31
N ARG A 15 -3.08 -8.71 9.42
CA ARG A 15 -3.39 -9.92 8.65
C ARG A 15 -3.39 -9.71 7.13
N ILE A 16 -3.72 -8.50 6.66
CA ILE A 16 -3.64 -8.16 5.24
C ILE A 16 -2.20 -7.83 4.84
N MET A 17 -1.45 -7.14 5.70
CA MET A 17 -0.05 -6.77 5.45
C MET A 17 0.90 -7.97 5.41
N GLU A 18 0.52 -9.11 6.00
CA GLU A 18 1.27 -10.38 5.96
C GLU A 18 1.17 -11.12 4.61
N ARG A 19 0.42 -10.60 3.64
CA ARG A 19 0.24 -11.22 2.32
C ARG A 19 1.29 -10.74 1.33
N ASP A 20 1.64 -11.63 0.39
CA ASP A 20 2.54 -11.29 -0.72
C ASP A 20 1.96 -10.23 -1.67
N GLU A 21 0.63 -10.23 -1.86
CA GLU A 21 -0.08 -9.26 -2.70
C GLU A 21 -1.14 -8.51 -1.90
N ILE A 22 -1.11 -7.17 -2.00
CA ILE A 22 -2.02 -6.27 -1.30
C ILE A 22 -2.76 -5.40 -2.31
N ALA A 23 -4.08 -5.54 -2.37
CA ALA A 23 -4.94 -4.68 -3.15
C ALA A 23 -5.35 -3.44 -2.35
N VAL A 24 -5.07 -2.25 -2.88
CA VAL A 24 -5.49 -0.96 -2.32
C VAL A 24 -6.55 -0.33 -3.23
N ARG A 25 -7.72 0.00 -2.67
CA ARG A 25 -8.82 0.67 -3.38
C ARG A 25 -9.04 2.07 -2.81
N ALA A 26 -8.99 3.08 -3.66
CA ALA A 26 -9.33 4.46 -3.32
C ALA A 26 -10.51 4.93 -4.16
N GLU A 27 -11.62 5.28 -3.50
CA GLU A 27 -12.79 5.86 -4.16
C GLU A 27 -12.81 7.38 -3.96
N LEU A 28 -12.72 8.13 -5.05
CA LEU A 28 -12.63 9.60 -4.98
C LEU A 28 -14.01 10.28 -4.94
N GLY A 29 -15.08 9.57 -5.33
CA GLY A 29 -16.44 10.13 -5.40
C GLY A 29 -16.60 11.25 -6.43
N ARG A 30 -15.81 11.26 -7.51
CA ARG A 30 -15.74 12.34 -8.52
C ARG A 30 -16.08 11.89 -9.94
N GLY A 31 -17.04 10.97 -10.08
CA GLY A 31 -17.48 10.41 -11.36
C GLY A 31 -17.08 8.94 -11.55
N ALA A 32 -17.11 8.47 -12.80
CA ALA A 32 -16.95 7.05 -13.14
C ALA A 32 -15.55 6.67 -13.67
N ALA A 33 -14.60 7.61 -13.68
CA ALA A 33 -13.24 7.34 -14.12
C ALA A 33 -12.54 6.34 -13.17
N ALA A 34 -11.77 5.41 -13.74
CA ALA A 34 -11.02 4.41 -13.00
C ALA A 34 -9.63 4.21 -13.61
N ALA A 35 -8.65 3.90 -12.77
CA ALA A 35 -7.29 3.52 -13.16
C ALA A 35 -6.77 2.44 -12.21
N THR A 36 -5.82 1.64 -12.67
CA THR A 36 -5.12 0.63 -11.86
C THR A 36 -3.62 0.83 -12.04
N VAL A 37 -2.89 0.82 -10.93
CA VAL A 37 -1.44 0.96 -10.90
C VAL A 37 -0.88 -0.20 -10.10
N TRP A 38 0.18 -0.82 -10.61
CA TRP A 38 0.94 -1.85 -9.93
C TRP A 38 2.19 -1.23 -9.32
N THR A 39 2.47 -1.58 -8.07
CA THR A 39 3.66 -1.14 -7.34
C THR A 39 4.08 -2.25 -6.38
N CYS A 40 5.31 -2.16 -5.88
CA CYS A 40 5.80 -3.00 -4.79
C CYS A 40 6.03 -2.17 -3.52
N ASP A 41 6.35 -2.87 -2.44
CA ASP A 41 6.78 -2.27 -1.18
C ASP A 41 8.17 -1.62 -1.31
N PHE A 42 8.50 -0.79 -0.32
CA PHE A 42 9.81 -0.16 -0.20
C PHE A 42 10.62 -0.87 0.88
N SER A 43 11.42 -1.85 0.46
CA SER A 43 12.17 -2.72 1.35
C SER A 43 13.58 -2.21 1.65
N HIS A 44 14.17 -2.72 2.74
CA HIS A 44 15.58 -2.46 3.06
C HIS A 44 16.53 -2.99 1.98
N ASP A 45 16.16 -4.10 1.33
CA ASP A 45 16.92 -4.68 0.23
C ASP A 45 16.94 -3.78 -1.01
N TYR A 46 15.83 -3.10 -1.30
CA TYR A 46 15.81 -2.06 -2.34
C TYR A 46 16.83 -0.96 -2.06
N ILE A 47 16.93 -0.51 -0.80
CA ILE A 47 17.91 0.51 -0.39
C ILE A 47 19.33 -0.01 -0.56
N ARG A 48 19.62 -1.22 -0.07
CA ARG A 48 20.97 -1.84 -0.15
C ARG A 48 21.45 -1.98 -1.60
N ILE A 49 20.61 -2.51 -2.49
CA ILE A 49 20.94 -2.69 -3.90
C ILE A 49 21.24 -1.35 -4.59
N ASN A 50 20.45 -0.31 -4.31
CA ASN A 50 20.60 0.98 -4.98
C ASN A 50 21.65 1.90 -4.33
N ALA A 51 22.04 1.67 -3.07
CA ALA A 51 23.05 2.47 -2.37
C ALA A 51 24.47 2.18 -2.87
N GLU A 52 24.76 0.95 -3.30
CA GLU A 52 26.08 0.56 -3.82
C GLU A 52 26.38 1.13 -5.21
N TYR A 53 25.39 1.65 -5.94
CA TYR A 53 25.58 2.21 -7.29
C TYR A 53 26.36 3.55 -7.31
N ARG A 54 26.61 4.15 -6.14
CA ARG A 54 27.34 5.43 -6.00
C ARG A 54 28.63 5.33 -5.17
N SER A 55 29.12 4.13 -4.89
CA SER A 55 30.44 3.92 -4.25
C SER A 55 31.54 3.72 -5.27
#